data_AF-A0A9E4I113-F1
#
_entry.id   AF-A0A9E4I113-F1
#
_cell.length_a   1.000
_cell.length_b   1.000
_cell.length_c   1.000
_cell.angle_alpha   90.00
_cell.angle_beta   90.00
_cell.angle_gamma   90.00
#
_symmetry.space_group_name_H-M   'P 1'
#
loop_
_entity.id
_entity.type
_entity.pdbx_description
1 polymer ?
#
loop_
_entity_poly.entity_id
_entity_poly.type
_entity_poly.pdbx_seq_one_letter_code
_entity_poly.pdbx_strand_id
1 'polypeptide(L)' 'LAKQKEETRRVMAMARAVKAHVEKNFENVGPRFADEARKIHYGDAEKRNIHGVATPVESRELREEGIEFGELPALPELDG' A
#
# COMPACT_ATOMS: atom_id res chain seq x y z
N LEU A 1 4.78 30.71 6.09
CA LEU A 1 5.86 29.87 5.51
C LEU A 1 6.40 28.82 6.50
N ALA A 2 6.80 29.17 7.73
CA ALA A 2 7.34 28.20 8.71
C ALA A 2 6.32 27.12 9.12
N LYS A 3 5.08 27.52 9.41
CA LYS A 3 3.97 26.60 9.73
C LYS A 3 3.71 25.58 8.62
N GLN A 4 3.68 26.03 7.36
CA GLN A 4 3.52 25.15 6.19
C GLN A 4 4.63 24.09 6.11
N LYS A 5 5.90 24.51 6.31
CA LYS A 5 7.05 23.58 6.31
C LYS A 5 6.97 22.55 7.44
N GLU A 6 6.51 22.95 8.61
CA GLU A 6 6.32 22.05 9.75
C GLU A 6 5.20 21.04 9.49
N GLU A 7 4.06 21.48 8.96
CA GLU A 7 2.94 20.60 8.59
C GLU A 7 3.36 19.59 7.52
N THR A 8 4.06 20.02 6.46
CA THR A 8 4.62 19.12 5.45
C THR A 8 5.56 18.08 6.07
N ARG A 9 6.44 18.49 6.99
CA ARG A 9 7.35 17.56 7.68
C ARG A 9 6.59 16.52 8.50
N ARG A 10 5.53 16.93 9.21
CA ARG A 10 4.69 16.02 10.01
C ARG A 10 3.96 15.01 9.13
N VAL A 11 3.35 15.46 8.03
CA VAL A 11 2.67 14.57 7.06
C VAL A 11 3.66 13.57 6.47
N MET A 12 4.85 14.01 6.09
CA MET A 12 5.91 13.14 5.55
C MET A 12 6.40 12.12 6.58
N ALA A 13 6.57 12.52 7.85
CA ALA A 13 6.96 11.62 8.91
C ALA A 13 5.89 10.54 9.15
N MET A 14 4.61 10.93 9.14
CA MET A 14 3.50 10.00 9.29
C MET A 14 3.41 9.02 8.10
N ALA A 15 3.56 9.51 6.87
CA ALA A 15 3.58 8.66 5.67
C ALA A 15 4.73 7.64 5.71
N ARG A 16 5.93 8.05 6.15
CA ARG A 16 7.07 7.13 6.35
C ARG A 16 6.78 6.09 7.43
N ALA A 17 6.16 6.48 8.53
CA ALA A 17 5.80 5.55 9.60
C ALA A 17 4.78 4.51 9.13
N VAL A 18 3.76 4.91 8.35
CA VAL A 18 2.79 3.97 7.73
C VAL A 18 3.49 2.99 6.80
N LYS A 19 4.34 3.49 5.88
CA LYS A 19 5.10 2.62 4.96
C LYS A 19 5.98 1.62 5.71
N ALA A 20 6.74 2.08 6.70
CA ALA A 20 7.61 1.22 7.50
C ALA A 20 6.83 0.18 8.31
N HIS A 21 5.64 0.53 8.80
CA HIS A 21 4.77 -0.42 9.47
C HIS A 21 4.30 -1.54 8.53
N VAL A 22 3.91 -1.19 7.30
CA VAL A 22 3.49 -2.18 6.31
C VAL A 22 4.65 -3.08 5.89
N GLU A 23 5.80 -2.51 5.53
CA GLU A 23 6.99 -3.28 5.14
C GLU A 23 7.47 -4.24 6.24
N LYS A 24 7.25 -3.91 7.52
CA LYS A 24 7.65 -4.76 8.65
C LYS A 24 6.65 -5.87 8.96
N ASN A 25 5.35 -5.63 8.77
CA ASN A 25 4.29 -6.50 9.31
C ASN A 25 3.47 -7.22 8.22
N PHE A 26 3.66 -6.88 6.94
CA PHE A 26 2.92 -7.44 5.82
C PHE A 26 3.91 -8.18 4.91
N GLU A 27 3.45 -9.27 4.30
CA GLU A 27 4.25 -10.00 3.32
C GLU A 27 4.35 -9.20 2.02
N ASN A 28 5.58 -8.98 1.54
CA ASN A 28 5.80 -8.34 0.24
C ASN A 28 5.61 -9.35 -0.89
N VAL A 29 4.48 -9.25 -1.60
CA VAL A 29 4.18 -10.10 -2.78
C VAL A 29 4.55 -9.42 -4.11
N GLY A 30 5.06 -8.18 -4.05
CA GLY A 30 5.53 -7.43 -5.21
C GLY A 30 4.45 -7.28 -6.30
N PRO A 31 4.75 -7.56 -7.58
CA PRO A 31 3.78 -7.41 -8.68
C PRO A 31 2.65 -8.45 -8.67
N ARG A 32 2.71 -9.46 -7.78
CA ARG A 32 1.65 -10.47 -7.65
C ARG A 32 0.51 -10.05 -6.73
N PHE A 33 0.45 -8.76 -6.34
CA PHE A 33 -0.52 -8.29 -5.36
C PHE A 33 -1.96 -8.62 -5.74
N ALA A 34 -2.34 -8.36 -7.00
CA ALA A 34 -3.71 -8.61 -7.45
C ALA A 34 -4.08 -10.10 -7.38
N ASP A 35 -3.19 -10.98 -7.83
CA ASP A 35 -3.40 -12.43 -7.80
C ASP A 35 -3.48 -12.97 -6.37
N GLU A 36 -2.58 -12.54 -5.49
CA GLU A 36 -2.59 -12.98 -4.09
C GLU A 36 -3.80 -12.44 -3.32
N ALA A 37 -4.22 -11.20 -3.60
CA ALA A 37 -5.43 -10.63 -3.02
C ALA A 37 -6.68 -11.43 -3.42
N ARG A 38 -6.81 -11.82 -4.70
CA ARG A 38 -7.88 -12.69 -5.19
C ARG A 38 -7.86 -14.06 -4.50
N LYS A 39 -6.71 -14.72 -4.45
CA LYS A 39 -6.58 -16.02 -3.78
C LYS A 39 -7.01 -15.95 -2.32
N ILE A 40 -6.61 -14.91 -1.59
CA ILE A 40 -7.02 -14.71 -0.19
C ILE A 40 -8.53 -14.44 -0.07
N HIS A 41 -9.09 -13.64 -0.99
CA HIS A 41 -10.52 -13.31 -1.00
C HIS A 41 -11.41 -14.53 -1.28
N TYR A 42 -11.07 -15.35 -2.27
CA TYR A 42 -11.82 -16.54 -2.67
C TYR A 42 -11.52 -17.78 -1.82
N GLY A 43 -10.48 -17.72 -0.96
CA GLY A 43 -10.11 -18.81 -0.05
C GLY A 43 -9.15 -19.84 -0.63
N ASP A 44 -8.53 -19.57 -1.78
CA ASP A 44 -7.50 -20.41 -2.41
C ASP A 44 -6.13 -20.29 -1.71
N ALA A 45 -5.95 -19.28 -0.86
CA ALA A 45 -4.76 -19.09 -0.04
C ALA A 45 -5.12 -18.73 1.41
N GLU A 46 -4.21 -19.04 2.33
CA GLU A 46 -4.37 -18.68 3.74
C GLU A 46 -4.46 -17.16 3.93
N LYS A 47 -5.36 -16.73 4.83
CA LYS A 47 -5.50 -15.32 5.19
C LYS A 47 -4.22 -14.80 5.85
N ARG A 48 -3.65 -13.77 5.25
CA ARG A 48 -2.46 -13.06 5.75
C ARG A 48 -2.42 -11.63 5.23
N ASN A 49 -1.68 -10.79 5.92
CA ASN A 49 -1.47 -9.40 5.54
C ASN A 49 -0.45 -9.33 4.39
N ILE A 50 -0.84 -8.81 3.24
CA ILE A 50 0.03 -8.67 2.06
C ILE A 50 0.16 -7.22 1.62
N HIS A 51 1.30 -6.87 1.04
CA HIS A 51 1.49 -5.62 0.33
C HIS A 51 2.26 -5.86 -0.96
N GLY A 52 2.05 -4.99 -1.94
CA GLY A 52 2.70 -5.12 -3.24
C GLY A 52 2.29 -3.99 -4.17
N VAL A 53 2.43 -4.24 -5.46
CA VAL A 53 2.12 -3.28 -6.51
C VAL A 53 1.01 -3.86 -7.38
N ALA A 54 0.03 -3.02 -7.68
CA ALA A 54 -0.98 -3.28 -8.70
C ALA A 54 -1.01 -2.10 -9.67
N THR A 55 -1.24 -2.41 -10.93
CA THR A 55 -1.54 -1.41 -11.95
C THR A 55 -2.88 -0.74 -11.66
N PRO A 56 -3.17 0.42 -12.27
CA PRO A 56 -4.49 1.05 -12.16
C PRO A 56 -5.64 0.18 -12.69
N VAL A 57 -5.36 -0.69 -13.66
CA VAL A 57 -6.33 -1.65 -14.21
C VAL A 57 -6.66 -2.72 -13.18
N GLU A 58 -5.64 -3.41 -12.65
CA GLU A 58 -5.83 -4.42 -11.60
C GLU A 58 -6.50 -3.82 -10.36
N SER A 59 -6.09 -2.63 -9.93
CA SER A 59 -6.70 -1.92 -8.79
C SER A 59 -8.19 -1.62 -9.00
N ARG A 60 -8.62 -1.40 -10.24
CA ARG A 60 -10.05 -1.22 -10.56
C ARG A 60 -10.77 -2.56 -10.52
N GLU A 61 -10.23 -3.59 -11.16
CA GLU A 61 -10.81 -4.93 -11.18
C GLU A 61 -10.99 -5.49 -9.77
N LEU A 62 -9.98 -5.36 -8.90
CA LEU A 62 -10.08 -5.77 -7.50
C LEU A 62 -11.28 -5.11 -6.80
N ARG A 63 -11.53 -3.81 -7.04
CA ARG A 63 -12.68 -3.10 -6.46
C ARG A 63 -14.01 -3.58 -7.05
N GLU A 64 -14.07 -3.84 -8.36
CA GLU A 64 -15.25 -4.40 -9.03
C GLU A 64 -15.60 -5.81 -8.52
N GLU A 65 -14.58 -6.60 -8.19
CA GLU A 65 -14.71 -7.92 -7.55
C GLU A 65 -15.11 -7.83 -6.06
N GLY A 66 -15.07 -6.63 -5.45
CA GLY A 66 -15.36 -6.44 -4.02
C GLY A 66 -14.20 -6.75 -3.08
N ILE A 67 -12.97 -6.73 -3.60
CA ILE A 67 -11.74 -6.94 -2.83
C ILE A 67 -11.29 -5.59 -2.25
N GLU A 68 -11.34 -5.47 -0.93
CA GLU A 68 -10.90 -4.27 -0.21
C GLU A 68 -9.36 -4.20 -0.09
N PHE A 69 -8.80 -3.04 -0.43
CA PHE A 69 -7.38 -2.74 -0.22
C PHE A 69 -7.16 -1.24 -0.02
N GLY A 70 -6.00 -0.89 0.54
CA GLY A 70 -5.55 0.49 0.72
C GLY A 70 -4.33 0.80 -0.15
N GLU A 71 -4.20 2.06 -0.56
CA GLU A 71 -3.03 2.57 -1.26
C GLU A 71 -2.08 3.22 -0.25
N LEU A 72 -0.79 2.89 -0.36
CA LEU A 72 0.23 3.52 0.48
C LEU A 72 0.52 4.94 -0.02
N PRO A 73 0.80 5.90 0.88
CA PRO A 73 1.16 7.24 0.47
C PRO A 73 2.40 7.24 -0.44
N ALA A 74 2.31 7.93 -1.58
CA ALA A 74 3.48 8.23 -2.38
C ALA A 74 4.39 9.19 -1.58
N LEU A 75 5.57 8.71 -1.19
CA LEU A 75 6.59 9.57 -0.62
C LEU A 75 7.37 10.18 -1.78
N PRO A 76 7.46 11.52 -1.91
CA PRO A 76 8.41 12.13 -2.85
C PRO A 76 9.80 11.54 -2.61
N GLU A 77 10.44 11.10 -3.69
CA GLU A 77 11.87 10.83 -3.69
C GLU A 77 12.56 12.12 -3.27
N LEU A 78 13.24 12.08 -2.12
CA LEU A 78 14.17 13.13 -1.79
C LEU A 78 15.43 12.74 -2.56
N ASP A 79 15.61 13.33 -3.74
CA ASP A 79 16.92 13.33 -4.39
C ASP A 79 17.94 13.78 -3.32
N GLY A 80 18.91 12.90 -3.07
CA GLY A 80 19.93 13.07 -2.02
C GLY A 80 20.83 14.28 -2.24
#